data_AF-A0A975DMC2-F1
#
_entry.id   AF-A0A975DMC2-F1
#
_cell.length_a   1.000
_cell.length_b   1.000
_cell.length_c   1.000
_cell.angle_alpha   90.00
_cell.angle_beta   90.00
_cell.angle_gamma   90.00
#
_symmetry.space_group_name_H-M   'P 1'
#
loop_
_entity.id
_entity.type
_entity.pdbx_description
1 polymer ?
#
loop_
_entity_poly.entity_id
_entity_poly.type
_entity_poly.pdbx_seq_one_letter_code
_entity_poly.pdbx_strand_id
1 'polypeptide(L)'
;MNQSGHRSRSIAALAQALAPLAGRGLRKGERYLVPDLTLGAAEAERLGVLDEDDLFGGVVPHDVVAGKAIVHPLPSPGCAHPKGWSADFAQAVMAHALPGFSAFTNGDARTALYRLLAHGPVRLKPGWADGGLQQHVVHDALDAEAIISRLPQDSLAASGLVLETNLSDVTTFSVGRVRIGGHEIAYVGTQHATQDNDGNLAYGGSRLLCARGGFSAFARATLSPQMAQALEQARVFDAAADHHFSGFFASRRNYDVAIGRDARGTLRSGVLEQSWRIGGASGAEIAALRAFAGDDDLRFVVASCHEVYGRAESPPEEADVYYDADDPEVGTLTKYALVESRSHAE
;
A
#
# COMPACT_ATOMS: atom_id res chain seq x y z
N MET A 1 20.49 -10.10 -5.19
CA MET A 1 19.43 -9.17 -5.64
C MET A 1 20.12 -7.97 -6.26
N ASN A 2 19.68 -7.56 -7.44
CA ASN A 2 20.31 -6.50 -8.24
C ASN A 2 20.18 -5.16 -7.48
N GLN A 3 21.24 -4.74 -6.78
CA GLN A 3 21.25 -3.55 -5.90
C GLN A 3 21.26 -2.21 -6.67
N SER A 4 21.17 -2.23 -8.00
CA SER A 4 21.41 -1.06 -8.85
C SER A 4 20.16 -0.37 -9.40
N GLY A 5 18.97 -0.93 -9.16
CA GLY A 5 17.71 -0.37 -9.66
C GLY A 5 17.21 0.82 -8.83
N HIS A 6 16.34 1.61 -9.45
CA HIS A 6 15.81 2.86 -8.93
C HIS A 6 15.21 2.66 -7.54
N ARG A 7 14.52 1.53 -7.32
CA ARG A 7 13.94 1.15 -6.04
C ARG A 7 14.96 1.17 -4.90
N SER A 8 16.10 0.50 -5.07
CA SER A 8 17.15 0.45 -4.02
C SER A 8 17.73 1.82 -3.73
N ARG A 9 17.98 2.63 -4.77
CA ARG A 9 18.54 3.99 -4.63
C ARG A 9 17.54 4.96 -3.99
N SER A 10 16.27 4.91 -4.39
CA SER A 10 15.20 5.70 -3.78
C SER A 10 15.05 5.35 -2.30
N ILE A 11 15.03 4.05 -1.95
CA ILE A 11 14.92 3.62 -0.56
C ILE A 11 16.10 4.10 0.27
N ALA A 12 17.33 4.02 -0.25
CA ALA A 12 18.51 4.53 0.44
C ALA A 12 18.43 6.05 0.69
N ALA A 13 17.98 6.83 -0.30
CA ALA A 13 17.80 8.28 -0.15
C ALA A 13 16.69 8.62 0.86
N LEU A 14 15.56 7.92 0.81
CA LEU A 14 14.46 8.09 1.77
C LEU A 14 14.87 7.66 3.19
N ALA A 15 15.67 6.61 3.34
CA ALA A 15 16.22 6.20 4.62
C ALA A 15 17.14 7.27 5.23
N GLN A 16 17.95 7.95 4.41
CA GLN A 16 18.75 9.10 4.86
C GLN A 16 17.87 10.27 5.30
N ALA A 17 16.78 10.54 4.59
CA ALA A 17 15.81 11.58 4.97
C ALA A 17 15.03 11.26 6.26
N LEU A 18 14.85 9.97 6.58
CA LEU A 18 14.24 9.48 7.82
C LEU A 18 15.18 9.57 9.03
N ALA A 19 16.50 9.48 8.83
CA ALA A 19 17.46 9.35 9.93
C ALA A 19 17.36 10.44 11.02
N PRO A 20 17.15 11.74 10.70
CA PRO A 20 16.97 12.77 11.73
C PRO A 20 15.71 12.61 12.57
N LEU A 21 14.69 11.94 12.03
CA LEU A 21 13.42 11.66 12.73
C LEU A 21 13.60 10.45 13.67
N ALA A 22 14.19 9.37 13.17
CA ALA A 22 14.46 8.16 13.95
C ALA A 22 15.42 8.43 15.13
N GLY A 23 16.44 9.25 14.91
CA GLY A 23 17.49 9.56 15.89
C GLY A 23 17.02 10.23 17.18
N ARG A 24 15.75 10.69 17.26
CA ARG A 24 15.17 11.20 18.51
C ARG A 24 14.86 10.09 19.54
N GLY A 25 14.76 8.82 19.10
CA GLY A 25 14.47 7.66 19.96
C GLY A 25 15.61 6.66 20.13
N LEU A 26 16.57 6.62 19.20
CA LEU A 26 17.65 5.61 19.20
C LEU A 26 18.75 5.95 20.22
N ARG A 27 19.24 4.93 20.94
CA ARG A 27 20.46 5.03 21.74
C ARG A 27 21.70 4.95 20.84
N LYS A 28 22.83 5.43 21.35
CA LYS A 28 24.12 5.38 20.65
C LYS A 28 24.49 3.93 20.31
N GLY A 29 24.55 3.61 19.02
CA GLY A 29 24.90 2.28 18.50
C GLY A 29 23.72 1.44 18.02
N GLU A 30 22.48 1.88 18.29
CA GLU A 30 21.27 1.27 17.75
C GLU A 30 21.07 1.67 16.28
N ARG A 31 20.40 0.81 15.51
CA ARG A 31 20.15 0.98 14.08
C ARG A 31 18.64 0.98 13.86
N TYR A 32 18.17 1.88 13.02
CA TYR A 32 16.79 1.90 12.54
C TYR A 32 16.75 1.35 11.11
N LEU A 33 15.99 0.29 10.89
CA LEU A 33 15.98 -0.43 9.62
C LEU A 33 14.94 0.16 8.66
N VAL A 34 15.26 0.19 7.37
CA VAL A 34 14.29 0.56 6.33
C VAL A 34 14.24 -0.60 5.32
N PRO A 35 13.50 -1.68 5.64
CA PRO A 35 13.45 -2.83 4.77
C PRO A 35 12.62 -2.53 3.51
N ASP A 36 13.03 -3.10 2.38
CA ASP A 36 12.32 -2.98 1.12
C ASP A 36 10.99 -3.77 1.10
N LEU A 37 10.88 -4.80 1.94
CA LEU A 37 9.70 -5.64 2.08
C LEU A 37 9.25 -5.69 3.54
N THR A 38 7.98 -6.00 3.76
CA THR A 38 7.47 -6.34 5.09
C THR A 38 8.23 -7.57 5.59
N LEU A 39 8.73 -7.53 6.81
CA LEU A 39 9.56 -8.61 7.35
C LEU A 39 8.68 -9.74 7.90
N GLY A 40 9.10 -10.98 7.69
CA GLY A 40 8.55 -12.12 8.44
C GLY A 40 9.17 -12.19 9.84
N ALA A 41 8.46 -12.77 10.80
CA ALA A 41 8.90 -12.88 12.20
C ALA A 41 10.33 -13.44 12.37
N ALA A 42 10.69 -14.49 11.63
CA ALA A 42 12.03 -15.09 11.71
C ALA A 42 13.13 -14.17 11.16
N GLU A 43 12.81 -13.30 10.20
CA GLU A 43 13.76 -12.32 9.68
C GLU A 43 13.91 -11.14 10.64
N ALA A 44 12.81 -10.65 11.21
CA ALA A 44 12.81 -9.64 12.25
C ALA A 44 13.67 -10.07 13.44
N GLU A 45 13.52 -11.31 13.93
CA GLU A 45 14.34 -11.87 15.01
C GLU A 45 15.84 -11.87 14.67
N ARG A 46 16.22 -12.32 13.47
CA ARG A 46 17.63 -12.32 13.03
C ARG A 46 18.22 -10.92 12.93
N LEU A 47 17.40 -9.93 12.60
CA LEU A 47 17.80 -8.53 12.46
C LEU A 47 17.74 -7.76 13.79
N GLY A 48 17.22 -8.37 14.86
CA GLY A 48 17.07 -7.74 16.17
C GLY A 48 15.93 -6.72 16.24
N VAL A 49 14.92 -6.85 15.39
CA VAL A 49 13.73 -6.00 15.38
C VAL A 49 12.75 -6.50 16.45
N LEU A 50 12.42 -5.65 17.41
CA LEU A 50 11.55 -5.96 18.55
C LEU A 50 10.19 -5.29 18.40
N ASP A 51 10.14 -4.03 17.97
CA ASP A 51 8.91 -3.26 17.83
C ASP A 51 8.97 -2.17 16.75
N GLU A 52 7.98 -1.27 16.74
CA GLU A 52 7.83 -0.18 15.77
C GLU A 52 8.95 0.86 15.84
N ASP A 53 9.73 0.93 16.93
CA ASP A 53 10.84 1.86 17.07
C ASP A 53 12.14 1.34 16.42
N ASP A 54 12.15 0.12 15.88
CA ASP A 54 13.34 -0.50 15.26
C ASP A 54 13.36 -0.47 13.72
N LEU A 55 12.23 -0.18 13.06
CA LEU A 55 12.14 -0.16 11.60
C LEU A 55 11.16 0.87 11.04
N PHE A 56 11.32 1.25 9.78
CA PHE A 56 10.29 1.89 8.94
C PHE A 56 9.60 0.84 8.05
N GLY A 57 8.49 0.28 8.52
CA GLY A 57 7.80 -0.84 7.88
C GLY A 57 7.04 -1.66 8.91
N GLY A 58 6.82 -2.94 8.61
CA GLY A 58 6.11 -3.86 9.51
C GLY A 58 6.73 -5.25 9.55
N VAL A 59 6.35 -5.97 10.61
CA VAL A 59 6.67 -7.37 10.84
C VAL A 59 5.37 -8.15 10.88
N VAL A 60 5.30 -9.26 10.14
CA VAL A 60 4.14 -10.15 10.10
C VAL A 60 4.44 -11.52 10.67
N PRO A 61 3.47 -12.17 11.33
CA PRO A 61 3.66 -13.51 11.89
C PRO A 61 3.79 -14.60 10.81
N HIS A 62 3.20 -14.35 9.63
CA HIS A 62 3.20 -15.25 8.48
C HIS A 62 3.29 -14.45 7.20
N ASP A 63 4.09 -14.90 6.24
CA ASP A 63 4.38 -14.17 5.00
C ASP A 63 3.12 -13.82 4.19
N VAL A 64 2.09 -14.67 4.19
CA VAL A 64 0.81 -14.38 3.50
C VAL A 64 0.15 -13.10 4.00
N VAL A 65 0.38 -12.72 5.26
CA VAL A 65 -0.19 -11.53 5.90
C VAL A 65 0.40 -10.24 5.30
N ALA A 66 1.61 -10.30 4.76
CA ALA A 66 2.19 -9.19 4.01
C ALA A 66 1.60 -9.01 2.59
N GLY A 67 0.78 -9.96 2.11
CA GLY A 67 0.21 -9.95 0.76
C GLY A 67 -1.26 -9.52 0.69
N LYS A 68 -1.76 -9.30 -0.54
CA LYS A 68 -3.14 -8.85 -0.80
C LYS A 68 -4.20 -9.93 -0.56
N ALA A 69 -3.79 -11.20 -0.50
CA ALA A 69 -4.71 -12.34 -0.39
C ALA A 69 -5.43 -12.43 0.97
N ILE A 70 -5.03 -11.63 1.97
CA ILE A 70 -5.77 -11.57 3.25
C ILE A 70 -7.07 -10.78 3.17
N VAL A 71 -7.24 -9.93 2.15
CA VAL A 71 -8.38 -8.99 2.05
C VAL A 71 -9.70 -9.72 1.86
N HIS A 72 -9.69 -10.86 1.17
CA HIS A 72 -10.90 -11.53 0.71
C HIS A 72 -11.10 -12.92 1.34
N PRO A 73 -12.37 -13.36 1.49
CA PRO A 73 -12.69 -14.71 1.92
C PRO A 73 -12.32 -15.76 0.85
N LEU A 74 -12.32 -17.03 1.24
CA LEU A 74 -12.20 -18.14 0.29
C LEU A 74 -13.52 -18.37 -0.47
N PRO A 75 -13.48 -18.94 -1.68
CA PRO A 75 -14.69 -19.19 -2.46
C PRO A 75 -15.63 -20.22 -1.83
N SER A 76 -15.13 -21.16 -1.03
CA SER A 76 -15.97 -22.13 -0.33
C SER A 76 -15.34 -22.63 0.97
N PRO A 77 -16.15 -23.20 1.89
CA PRO A 77 -15.62 -23.94 3.02
C PRO A 77 -14.69 -25.07 2.55
N GLY A 78 -13.56 -25.25 3.24
CA GLY A 78 -12.61 -26.31 2.95
C GLY A 78 -11.62 -26.05 1.81
N CYS A 79 -11.64 -24.85 1.19
CA CYS A 79 -10.60 -24.43 0.25
C CYS A 79 -9.22 -24.45 0.93
N ALA A 80 -8.18 -24.79 0.16
CA ALA A 80 -6.82 -24.77 0.68
C ALA A 80 -6.38 -23.31 0.90
N HIS A 81 -5.61 -23.09 1.96
CA HIS A 81 -5.01 -21.79 2.26
C HIS A 81 -3.70 -21.99 3.05
N PRO A 82 -2.74 -21.06 2.94
CA PRO A 82 -1.50 -21.12 3.69
C PRO A 82 -1.74 -20.88 5.18
N LYS A 83 -0.76 -21.29 5.99
CA LYS A 83 -0.73 -20.94 7.41
C LYS A 83 -0.67 -19.41 7.55
N GLY A 84 -1.49 -18.87 8.46
CA GLY A 84 -1.57 -17.44 8.73
C GLY A 84 -2.63 -16.68 7.96
N TRP A 85 -3.20 -17.26 6.90
CA TRP A 85 -4.45 -16.72 6.35
C TRP A 85 -5.56 -16.91 7.38
N SER A 86 -6.38 -15.87 7.58
CA SER A 86 -7.39 -15.82 8.64
C SER A 86 -8.78 -15.57 8.07
N ALA A 87 -9.68 -16.54 8.26
CA ALA A 87 -11.09 -16.41 7.89
C ALA A 87 -11.78 -15.31 8.70
N ASP A 88 -11.44 -15.18 9.98
CA ASP A 88 -12.01 -14.17 10.87
C ASP A 88 -11.62 -12.75 10.43
N PHE A 89 -10.35 -12.56 10.03
CA PHE A 89 -9.89 -11.28 9.47
C PHE A 89 -10.64 -10.96 8.17
N ALA A 90 -10.69 -11.90 7.22
CA ALA A 90 -11.39 -11.71 5.96
C ALA A 90 -12.87 -11.37 6.18
N GLN A 91 -13.53 -12.06 7.12
CA GLN A 91 -14.91 -11.79 7.50
C GLN A 91 -15.09 -10.40 8.13
N ALA A 92 -14.16 -9.96 8.97
CA ALA A 92 -14.19 -8.65 9.62
C ALA A 92 -14.07 -7.49 8.62
N VAL A 93 -13.26 -7.66 7.56
CA VAL A 93 -12.99 -6.58 6.58
C VAL A 93 -13.83 -6.66 5.31
N MET A 94 -14.53 -7.78 5.06
CA MET A 94 -15.28 -8.01 3.81
C MET A 94 -16.26 -6.88 3.46
N ALA A 95 -16.94 -6.28 4.43
CA ALA A 95 -17.87 -5.16 4.18
C ALA A 95 -17.16 -3.85 3.76
N HIS A 96 -15.85 -3.78 3.96
CA HIS A 96 -14.98 -2.65 3.65
C HIS A 96 -14.01 -2.96 2.50
N ALA A 97 -14.13 -4.12 1.86
CA ALA A 97 -13.42 -4.52 0.66
C ALA A 97 -14.38 -4.54 -0.54
N LEU A 98 -13.84 -4.68 -1.75
CA LEU A 98 -14.67 -4.97 -2.93
C LEU A 98 -15.21 -6.40 -2.86
N PRO A 99 -16.33 -6.72 -3.51
CA PRO A 99 -16.76 -8.12 -3.63
C PRO A 99 -15.69 -8.94 -4.34
N GLY A 100 -15.17 -9.96 -3.68
CA GLY A 100 -14.06 -10.76 -4.19
C GLY A 100 -13.76 -12.00 -3.34
N PHE A 101 -12.77 -12.75 -3.79
CA PHE A 101 -12.26 -13.97 -3.17
C PHE A 101 -10.74 -14.03 -3.28
N SER A 102 -10.13 -14.74 -2.33
CA SER A 102 -8.75 -15.21 -2.42
C SER A 102 -8.74 -16.70 -2.74
N ALA A 103 -7.86 -17.11 -3.64
CA ALA A 103 -7.69 -18.51 -4.03
C ALA A 103 -6.22 -18.91 -4.00
N PHE A 104 -5.92 -20.07 -3.40
CA PHE A 104 -4.56 -20.60 -3.28
C PHE A 104 -4.35 -21.87 -4.14
N THR A 105 -5.37 -22.26 -4.90
CA THR A 105 -5.29 -23.32 -5.90
C THR A 105 -5.94 -22.89 -7.19
N ASN A 106 -5.53 -23.52 -8.28
CA ASN A 106 -6.18 -23.35 -9.58
C ASN A 106 -7.69 -23.68 -9.51
N GLY A 107 -8.08 -24.75 -8.79
CA GLY A 107 -9.49 -25.15 -8.67
C GLY A 107 -10.34 -24.12 -7.92
N ASP A 108 -9.80 -23.57 -6.83
CA ASP A 108 -10.47 -22.53 -6.05
C ASP A 108 -10.58 -21.22 -6.86
N ALA A 109 -9.53 -20.87 -7.62
CA ALA A 109 -9.53 -19.69 -8.49
C ALA A 109 -10.63 -19.77 -9.54
N ARG A 110 -10.82 -20.93 -10.17
CA ARG A 110 -11.94 -21.17 -11.11
C ARG A 110 -13.29 -21.01 -10.43
N THR A 111 -13.46 -21.59 -9.25
CA THR A 111 -14.72 -21.49 -8.48
C THR A 111 -15.04 -20.03 -8.14
N ALA A 112 -14.06 -19.27 -7.67
CA ALA A 112 -14.19 -17.84 -7.38
C ALA A 112 -14.57 -17.05 -8.64
N LEU A 113 -13.87 -17.30 -9.74
CA LEU A 113 -14.08 -16.63 -11.02
C LEU A 113 -15.52 -16.82 -11.53
N TYR A 114 -16.02 -18.05 -11.60
CA TYR A 114 -17.38 -18.32 -12.11
C TYR A 114 -18.46 -17.58 -11.31
N ARG A 115 -18.26 -17.44 -10.00
CA ARG A 115 -19.18 -16.70 -9.14
C ARG A 115 -19.14 -15.20 -9.42
N LEU A 116 -17.94 -14.63 -9.58
CA LEU A 116 -17.78 -13.19 -9.78
C LEU A 116 -18.21 -12.76 -11.20
N LEU A 117 -17.93 -13.56 -12.23
CA LEU A 117 -18.32 -13.27 -13.62
C LEU A 117 -19.84 -13.15 -13.81
N ALA A 118 -20.65 -13.80 -12.96
CA ALA A 118 -22.10 -13.62 -12.96
C ALA A 118 -22.55 -12.18 -12.62
N HIS A 119 -21.64 -11.36 -12.08
CA HIS A 119 -21.91 -9.99 -11.65
C HIS A 119 -21.18 -8.92 -12.47
N GLY A 120 -20.19 -9.29 -13.29
CA GLY A 120 -19.45 -8.38 -14.17
C GLY A 120 -18.00 -8.83 -14.39
N PRO A 121 -17.18 -8.00 -15.05
CA PRO A 121 -15.76 -8.28 -15.26
C PRO A 121 -15.01 -8.40 -13.93
N VAL A 122 -13.99 -9.26 -13.92
CA VAL A 122 -13.23 -9.61 -12.71
C VAL A 122 -11.79 -9.14 -12.87
N ARG A 123 -11.26 -8.51 -11.82
CA ARG A 123 -9.84 -8.14 -11.73
C ARG A 123 -9.08 -9.20 -10.96
N LEU A 124 -8.06 -9.75 -11.59
CA LEU A 124 -7.16 -10.77 -11.07
C LEU A 124 -5.87 -10.09 -10.61
N LYS A 125 -5.44 -10.35 -9.37
CA LYS A 125 -4.21 -9.77 -8.80
C LYS A 125 -3.39 -10.86 -8.10
N PRO A 126 -2.15 -11.15 -8.52
CA PRO A 126 -1.25 -11.98 -7.72
C PRO A 126 -1.02 -11.36 -6.35
N GLY A 127 -1.03 -12.15 -5.27
CA GLY A 127 -1.02 -11.61 -3.91
C GLY A 127 0.26 -10.85 -3.52
N TRP A 128 1.37 -11.07 -4.23
CA TRP A 128 2.68 -10.46 -3.97
C TRP A 128 3.14 -9.48 -5.05
N ALA A 129 2.33 -9.21 -6.09
CA ALA A 129 2.71 -8.28 -7.15
C ALA A 129 2.67 -6.82 -6.65
N ASP A 130 3.64 -5.99 -7.03
CA ASP A 130 3.72 -4.59 -6.61
C ASP A 130 2.99 -3.65 -7.59
N GLY A 131 2.38 -2.57 -7.06
CA GLY A 131 2.07 -1.35 -7.83
C GLY A 131 1.15 -1.52 -9.05
N GLY A 132 0.17 -2.41 -9.01
CA GLY A 132 -0.74 -2.63 -10.15
C GLY A 132 -0.17 -3.52 -11.26
N LEU A 133 1.10 -3.89 -11.18
CA LEU A 133 1.75 -4.76 -12.16
C LEU A 133 1.10 -6.15 -12.14
N GLN A 134 0.96 -6.76 -13.32
CA GLN A 134 0.40 -8.10 -13.50
C GLN A 134 -1.09 -8.26 -13.12
N GLN A 135 -1.84 -7.16 -12.97
CA GLN A 135 -3.29 -7.23 -12.84
C GLN A 135 -3.93 -7.46 -14.20
N HIS A 136 -4.93 -8.36 -14.25
CA HIS A 136 -5.64 -8.67 -15.48
C HIS A 136 -7.14 -8.50 -15.25
N VAL A 137 -7.82 -7.85 -16.18
CA VAL A 137 -9.29 -7.77 -16.19
C VAL A 137 -9.80 -8.80 -17.18
N VAL A 138 -10.69 -9.68 -16.72
CA VAL A 138 -11.31 -10.72 -17.54
C VAL A 138 -12.81 -10.48 -17.65
N HIS A 139 -13.34 -10.67 -18.85
CA HIS A 139 -14.74 -10.42 -19.18
C HIS A 139 -15.57 -11.70 -19.34
N ASP A 140 -14.90 -12.82 -19.59
CA ASP A 140 -15.53 -14.13 -19.71
C ASP A 140 -14.65 -15.24 -19.13
N ALA A 141 -15.24 -16.44 -19.03
CA ALA A 141 -14.58 -17.58 -18.42
C ALA A 141 -13.45 -18.15 -19.29
N LEU A 142 -13.49 -17.98 -20.61
CA LEU A 142 -12.49 -18.57 -21.51
C LEU A 142 -11.15 -17.86 -21.33
N ASP A 143 -11.16 -16.52 -21.38
CA ASP A 143 -9.97 -15.70 -21.18
C ASP A 143 -9.36 -15.93 -19.79
N ALA A 144 -10.22 -16.01 -18.79
CA ALA A 144 -9.81 -16.22 -17.42
C ALA A 144 -9.21 -17.61 -17.17
N GLU A 145 -9.76 -18.67 -17.79
CA GLU A 145 -9.18 -20.01 -17.74
C GLU A 145 -7.79 -20.07 -18.37
N ALA A 146 -7.57 -19.33 -19.46
CA ALA A 146 -6.26 -19.24 -20.09
C ALA A 146 -5.22 -18.57 -19.18
N ILE A 147 -5.62 -17.56 -18.40
CA ILE A 147 -4.75 -16.89 -17.42
C ILE A 147 -4.49 -17.81 -16.22
N ILE A 148 -5.53 -18.35 -15.60
CA ILE A 148 -5.43 -19.21 -14.41
C ILE A 148 -4.55 -20.43 -14.72
N SER A 149 -4.75 -21.08 -15.85
CA SER A 149 -3.99 -22.28 -16.22
C SER A 149 -2.49 -22.04 -16.45
N ARG A 150 -2.05 -20.77 -16.60
CA ARG A 150 -0.64 -20.40 -16.70
C ARG A 150 0.00 -20.07 -15.36
N LEU A 151 -0.80 -19.92 -14.29
CA LEU A 151 -0.30 -19.59 -12.97
C LEU A 151 0.31 -20.84 -12.30
N PRO A 152 1.60 -20.82 -11.92
CA PRO A 152 2.22 -21.95 -11.24
C PRO A 152 1.51 -22.25 -9.93
N GLN A 153 1.16 -23.52 -9.70
CA GLN A 153 0.44 -23.94 -8.50
C GLN A 153 1.22 -23.60 -7.21
N ASP A 154 2.56 -23.71 -7.23
CA ASP A 154 3.40 -23.35 -6.09
C ASP A 154 3.36 -21.85 -5.79
N SER A 155 3.30 -21.02 -6.85
CA SER A 155 3.14 -19.57 -6.70
C SER A 155 1.78 -19.25 -6.09
N LEU A 156 0.70 -19.88 -6.55
CA LEU A 156 -0.64 -19.71 -5.98
C LEU A 156 -0.72 -20.17 -4.52
N ALA A 157 -0.09 -21.29 -4.18
CA ALA A 157 -0.09 -21.81 -2.82
C ALA A 157 0.62 -20.88 -1.83
N ALA A 158 1.71 -20.22 -2.27
CA ALA A 158 2.48 -19.29 -1.44
C ALA A 158 1.88 -17.88 -1.40
N SER A 159 1.46 -17.35 -2.55
CA SER A 159 1.10 -15.94 -2.72
C SER A 159 -0.40 -15.67 -2.76
N GLY A 160 -1.19 -16.64 -3.19
CA GLY A 160 -2.60 -16.48 -3.48
C GLY A 160 -2.87 -15.65 -4.75
N LEU A 161 -4.05 -15.86 -5.32
CA LEU A 161 -4.65 -15.00 -6.35
C LEU A 161 -5.87 -14.32 -5.74
N VAL A 162 -5.91 -12.99 -5.83
CA VAL A 162 -7.11 -12.21 -5.54
C VAL A 162 -7.93 -12.10 -6.81
N LEU A 163 -9.22 -12.43 -6.71
CA LEU A 163 -10.22 -12.22 -7.74
C LEU A 163 -11.28 -11.29 -7.16
N GLU A 164 -11.48 -10.13 -7.75
CA GLU A 164 -12.44 -9.15 -7.23
C GLU A 164 -13.19 -8.44 -8.35
N THR A 165 -14.30 -7.81 -8.01
CA THR A 165 -15.08 -6.99 -8.94
C THR A 165 -14.20 -5.91 -9.58
N ASN A 166 -14.17 -5.85 -10.91
CA ASN A 166 -13.50 -4.77 -11.61
C ASN A 166 -14.35 -3.48 -11.56
N LEU A 167 -13.67 -2.34 -11.42
CA LEU A 167 -14.31 -1.02 -11.38
C LEU A 167 -13.86 -0.17 -12.58
N SER A 168 -14.76 0.70 -13.05
CA SER A 168 -14.46 1.82 -13.95
C SER A 168 -14.46 3.16 -13.19
N ASP A 169 -13.93 4.21 -13.81
CA ASP A 169 -13.89 5.57 -13.24
C ASP A 169 -13.28 5.61 -11.84
N VAL A 170 -12.16 4.89 -11.68
CA VAL A 170 -11.57 4.62 -10.37
C VAL A 170 -10.75 5.80 -9.88
N THR A 171 -11.04 6.24 -8.66
CA THR A 171 -10.12 7.02 -7.84
C THR A 171 -9.53 6.11 -6.76
N THR A 172 -8.21 6.01 -6.71
CA THR A 172 -7.52 5.28 -5.64
C THR A 172 -7.03 6.27 -4.58
N PHE A 173 -7.30 5.96 -3.33
CA PHE A 173 -6.86 6.70 -2.17
C PHE A 173 -5.73 5.96 -1.46
N SER A 174 -4.70 6.69 -1.06
CA SER A 174 -3.70 6.23 -0.11
C SER A 174 -4.13 6.69 1.28
N VAL A 175 -4.34 5.75 2.19
CA VAL A 175 -4.74 6.04 3.58
C VAL A 175 -3.81 5.30 4.53
N GLY A 176 -3.30 5.97 5.55
CA GLY A 176 -2.33 5.30 6.41
C GLY A 176 -1.92 6.07 7.65
N ARG A 177 -0.99 5.47 8.38
CA ARG A 177 -0.34 6.06 9.55
C ARG A 177 1.15 5.74 9.57
N VAL A 178 1.92 6.66 10.14
CA VAL A 178 3.35 6.48 10.37
C VAL A 178 3.70 6.89 11.80
N ARG A 179 4.47 6.06 12.50
CA ARG A 179 5.04 6.29 13.83
C ARG A 179 6.56 6.16 13.74
N ILE A 180 7.29 7.18 14.15
CA ILE A 180 8.76 7.18 14.12
C ILE A 180 9.32 8.23 15.09
N GLY A 181 10.23 7.83 15.98
CA GLY A 181 10.99 8.77 16.82
C GLY A 181 10.10 9.72 17.64
N GLY A 182 8.98 9.21 18.17
CA GLY A 182 7.99 9.99 18.92
C GLY A 182 7.03 10.84 18.06
N HIS A 183 7.20 10.85 16.73
CA HIS A 183 6.26 11.44 15.80
C HIS A 183 5.20 10.41 15.40
N GLU A 184 3.95 10.85 15.34
CA GLU A 184 2.85 10.08 14.75
C GLU A 184 2.10 10.98 13.76
N ILE A 185 1.85 10.47 12.56
CA ILE A 185 0.98 11.09 11.57
C ILE A 185 -0.01 10.07 11.01
N ALA A 186 -1.17 10.54 10.61
CA ALA A 186 -2.13 9.82 9.79
C ALA A 186 -2.41 10.61 8.52
N TYR A 187 -2.75 9.94 7.44
CA TYR A 187 -3.01 10.60 6.17
C TYR A 187 -4.14 9.94 5.39
N VAL A 188 -4.77 10.75 4.55
CA VAL A 188 -5.69 10.33 3.49
C VAL A 188 -5.44 11.22 2.28
N GLY A 189 -5.34 10.61 1.10
CA GLY A 189 -4.99 11.32 -0.12
C GLY A 189 -5.30 10.52 -1.36
N THR A 190 -5.17 11.14 -2.52
CA THR A 190 -5.40 10.49 -3.81
C THR A 190 -4.09 10.04 -4.43
N GLN A 191 -4.11 8.90 -5.09
CA GLN A 191 -3.07 8.47 -6.01
C GLN A 191 -3.31 9.07 -7.39
N HIS A 192 -2.23 9.31 -8.11
CA HIS A 192 -2.26 9.74 -9.49
C HIS A 192 -1.50 8.73 -10.34
N ALA A 193 -2.00 8.45 -11.53
CA ALA A 193 -1.33 7.60 -12.50
C ALA A 193 -0.57 8.45 -13.51
N THR A 194 0.49 7.89 -14.07
CA THR A 194 1.30 8.48 -15.14
C THR A 194 1.52 7.44 -16.24
N GLN A 195 2.19 7.80 -17.32
CA GLN A 195 2.68 6.85 -18.30
C GLN A 195 4.16 6.56 -18.03
N ASP A 196 4.54 5.29 -18.10
CA ASP A 196 5.95 4.90 -18.08
C ASP A 196 6.65 5.19 -19.43
N ASN A 197 7.95 4.88 -19.52
CA ASN A 197 8.73 5.08 -20.73
C ASN A 197 8.28 4.22 -21.93
N ASP A 198 7.46 3.20 -21.70
CA ASP A 198 6.86 2.34 -22.72
C ASP A 198 5.41 2.74 -23.06
N GLY A 199 4.88 3.80 -22.42
CA GLY A 199 3.51 4.29 -22.60
C GLY A 199 2.45 3.51 -21.82
N ASN A 200 2.84 2.59 -20.94
CA ASN A 200 1.90 1.87 -20.08
C ASN A 200 1.49 2.72 -18.87
N LEU A 201 0.32 2.44 -18.31
CA LEU A 201 -0.14 3.09 -17.09
C LEU A 201 0.73 2.66 -15.89
N ALA A 202 1.31 3.63 -15.20
CA ALA A 202 2.15 3.43 -14.02
C ALA A 202 1.69 4.32 -12.86
N TYR A 203 2.15 4.00 -11.65
CA TYR A 203 1.97 4.89 -10.49
C TYR A 203 2.76 6.18 -10.70
N GLY A 204 2.07 7.32 -10.62
CA GLY A 204 2.67 8.64 -10.84
C GLY A 204 2.89 9.43 -9.55
N GLY A 205 2.37 8.97 -8.41
CA GLY A 205 2.49 9.69 -7.15
C GLY A 205 1.24 9.65 -6.27
N SER A 206 1.36 10.24 -5.09
CA SER A 206 0.23 10.46 -4.17
C SER A 206 0.25 11.88 -3.67
N ARG A 207 -0.94 12.46 -3.49
CA ARG A 207 -1.14 13.74 -2.81
C ARG A 207 -1.91 13.50 -1.53
N LEU A 208 -1.26 13.71 -0.40
CA LEU A 208 -1.72 13.35 0.94
C LEU A 208 -2.12 14.58 1.74
N LEU A 209 -3.29 14.54 2.36
CA LEU A 209 -3.60 15.38 3.52
C LEU A 209 -3.14 14.61 4.76
N CYS A 210 -2.10 15.12 5.42
CA CYS A 210 -1.51 14.53 6.61
C CYS A 210 -1.96 15.31 7.85
N ALA A 211 -2.31 14.60 8.91
CA ALA A 211 -2.66 15.15 10.21
C ALA A 211 -1.64 14.65 11.26
N ARG A 212 -1.29 15.51 12.22
CA ARG A 212 -0.50 15.11 13.39
C ARG A 212 -1.34 14.22 14.31
N GLY A 213 -0.82 13.04 14.66
CA GLY A 213 -1.51 12.01 15.46
C GLY A 213 -2.11 10.90 14.59
N GLY A 214 -2.86 9.99 15.22
CA GLY A 214 -3.51 8.86 14.53
C GLY A 214 -4.78 9.26 13.75
N PHE A 215 -5.51 8.27 13.21
CA PHE A 215 -6.71 8.50 12.38
C PHE A 215 -7.78 9.40 13.02
N SER A 216 -7.89 9.41 14.36
CA SER A 216 -8.83 10.28 15.09
C SER A 216 -8.53 11.78 14.93
N ALA A 217 -7.31 12.15 14.51
CA ALA A 217 -6.93 13.54 14.24
C ALA A 217 -7.79 14.17 13.13
N PHE A 218 -8.34 13.36 12.22
CA PHE A 218 -9.24 13.83 11.16
C PHE A 218 -10.64 14.19 11.63
N ALA A 219 -11.02 13.95 12.90
CA ALA A 219 -12.34 14.30 13.41
C ALA A 219 -12.68 15.80 13.29
N ARG A 220 -11.65 16.66 13.16
CA ARG A 220 -11.79 18.12 12.99
C ARG A 220 -11.46 18.61 11.58
N ALA A 221 -11.12 17.70 10.66
CA ALA A 221 -10.77 18.05 9.30
C ALA A 221 -12.00 18.12 8.40
N THR A 222 -12.04 19.08 7.48
CA THR A 222 -13.03 19.10 6.41
C THR A 222 -12.58 18.15 5.30
N LEU A 223 -13.13 16.93 5.30
CA LEU A 223 -12.87 15.92 4.28
C LEU A 223 -13.96 15.90 3.21
N SER A 224 -13.60 15.57 1.98
CA SER A 224 -14.60 15.21 0.98
C SER A 224 -15.31 13.91 1.40
N PRO A 225 -16.56 13.66 0.94
CA PRO A 225 -17.26 12.42 1.27
C PRO A 225 -16.46 11.15 0.91
N GLN A 226 -15.73 11.19 -0.21
CA GLN A 226 -14.88 10.09 -0.66
C GLN A 226 -13.67 9.88 0.25
N MET A 227 -12.99 10.96 0.67
CA MET A 227 -11.87 10.85 1.63
C MET A 227 -12.35 10.33 2.98
N ALA A 228 -13.51 10.79 3.48
CA ALA A 228 -14.08 10.29 4.72
C ALA A 228 -14.44 8.79 4.64
N GLN A 229 -15.01 8.35 3.51
CA GLN A 229 -15.31 6.95 3.27
C GLN A 229 -14.04 6.09 3.20
N ALA A 230 -13.02 6.54 2.47
CA ALA A 230 -11.75 5.82 2.37
C ALA A 230 -11.03 5.72 3.72
N LEU A 231 -11.06 6.81 4.50
CA LEU A 231 -10.51 6.85 5.85
C LEU A 231 -11.18 5.84 6.76
N GLU A 232 -12.51 5.77 6.76
CA GLU A 232 -13.25 4.82 7.60
C GLU A 232 -12.97 3.36 7.22
N GLN A 233 -12.94 3.04 5.93
CA GLN A 233 -12.64 1.68 5.46
C GLN A 233 -11.22 1.24 5.86
N ALA A 234 -10.24 2.12 5.68
CA ALA A 234 -8.87 1.85 6.09
C ALA A 234 -8.73 1.72 7.61
N ARG A 235 -9.45 2.53 8.40
CA ARG A 235 -9.45 2.47 9.87
C ARG A 235 -9.99 1.13 10.38
N VAL A 236 -11.07 0.62 9.77
CA VAL A 236 -11.62 -0.70 10.14
C VAL A 236 -10.66 -1.82 9.77
N PHE A 237 -10.05 -1.74 8.58
CA PHE A 237 -9.04 -2.71 8.15
C PHE A 237 -7.82 -2.74 9.07
N ASP A 238 -7.29 -1.57 9.44
CA ASP A 238 -6.15 -1.42 10.35
C ASP A 238 -6.44 -2.02 11.74
N ALA A 239 -7.61 -1.72 12.32
CA ALA A 239 -8.02 -2.27 13.60
C ALA A 239 -8.21 -3.80 13.54
N ALA A 240 -8.73 -4.32 12.44
CA ALA A 240 -8.85 -5.76 12.23
C ALA A 240 -7.47 -6.44 12.13
N ALA A 241 -6.49 -5.78 11.51
CA ALA A 241 -5.14 -6.34 11.39
C ALA A 241 -4.49 -6.48 12.78
N ASP A 242 -4.60 -5.44 13.61
CA ASP A 242 -4.11 -5.47 15.01
C ASP A 242 -4.82 -6.57 15.83
N HIS A 243 -6.12 -6.79 15.60
CA HIS A 243 -6.90 -7.77 16.36
C HIS A 243 -6.64 -9.22 15.95
N HIS A 244 -6.55 -9.50 14.65
CA HIS A 244 -6.55 -10.88 14.13
C HIS A 244 -5.16 -11.45 13.82
N PHE A 245 -4.12 -10.63 13.72
CA PHE A 245 -2.76 -11.09 13.45
C PHE A 245 -1.86 -10.92 14.67
N SER A 246 -1.91 -11.88 15.60
CA SER A 246 -1.03 -11.87 16.77
C SER A 246 0.44 -11.86 16.36
N GLY A 247 1.22 -10.93 16.91
CA GLY A 247 2.63 -10.71 16.57
C GLY A 247 2.87 -9.75 15.40
N PHE A 248 1.80 -9.20 14.77
CA PHE A 248 1.91 -8.11 13.82
C PHE A 248 2.18 -6.78 14.52
N PHE A 249 3.12 -6.00 13.99
CA PHE A 249 3.31 -4.58 14.31
C PHE A 249 3.89 -3.85 13.10
N ALA A 250 3.65 -2.54 13.00
CA ALA A 250 4.15 -1.75 11.88
C ALA A 250 4.18 -0.25 12.18
N SER A 251 5.37 0.31 12.07
CA SER A 251 5.63 1.76 12.19
C SER A 251 5.14 2.54 10.97
N ARG A 252 5.05 1.91 9.79
CA ARG A 252 4.43 2.49 8.59
C ARG A 252 3.32 1.58 8.09
N ARG A 253 2.11 2.13 7.99
CA ARG A 253 0.94 1.42 7.50
C ARG A 253 0.24 2.20 6.41
N ASN A 254 0.04 1.58 5.25
CA ASN A 254 -0.69 2.15 4.13
C ASN A 254 -1.75 1.18 3.61
N TYR A 255 -2.89 1.72 3.22
CA TYR A 255 -4.03 1.01 2.66
C TYR A 255 -4.48 1.71 1.39
N ASP A 256 -4.58 0.95 0.31
CA ASP A 256 -5.07 1.46 -0.97
C ASP A 256 -6.58 1.22 -1.02
N VAL A 257 -7.36 2.28 -1.13
CA VAL A 257 -8.83 2.23 -1.19
C VAL A 257 -9.30 2.72 -2.54
N ALA A 258 -10.04 1.90 -3.27
CA ALA A 258 -10.60 2.32 -4.55
C ALA A 258 -12.06 2.71 -4.40
N ILE A 259 -12.44 3.80 -5.08
CA ILE A 259 -13.82 4.22 -5.29
C ILE A 259 -14.06 4.31 -6.79
N GLY A 260 -15.07 3.62 -7.30
CA GLY A 260 -15.39 3.56 -8.72
C GLY A 260 -16.74 2.91 -8.99
N ARG A 261 -17.07 2.66 -10.25
CA ARG A 261 -18.35 2.04 -10.65
C ARG A 261 -18.16 0.58 -11.04
N ASP A 262 -19.04 -0.29 -10.56
CA ASP A 262 -19.11 -1.66 -11.06
C ASP A 262 -19.77 -1.73 -12.46
N ALA A 263 -19.82 -2.93 -13.04
CA ALA A 263 -20.41 -3.16 -14.37
C ALA A 263 -21.90 -2.77 -14.49
N ARG A 264 -22.60 -2.59 -13.37
CA ARG A 264 -24.00 -2.14 -13.31
C ARG A 264 -24.11 -0.62 -13.10
N GLY A 265 -22.98 0.09 -13.08
CA GLY A 265 -22.90 1.52 -12.80
C GLY A 265 -23.02 1.89 -11.32
N THR A 266 -23.07 0.90 -10.43
CA THR A 266 -23.22 1.13 -8.98
C THR A 266 -21.89 1.59 -8.41
N LEU A 267 -21.91 2.68 -7.62
CA LEU A 267 -20.71 3.15 -6.94
C LEU A 267 -20.29 2.12 -5.87
N ARG A 268 -19.03 1.69 -5.93
CA ARG A 268 -18.39 0.79 -4.97
C ARG A 268 -17.17 1.45 -4.37
N SER A 269 -16.88 1.09 -3.14
CA SER A 269 -15.70 1.54 -2.40
C SER A 269 -15.15 0.37 -1.61
N GLY A 270 -13.83 0.18 -1.59
CA GLY A 270 -13.23 -0.83 -0.73
C GLY A 270 -11.71 -0.80 -0.71
N VAL A 271 -11.15 -1.29 0.40
CA VAL A 271 -9.72 -1.56 0.54
C VAL A 271 -9.33 -2.63 -0.47
N LEU A 272 -8.35 -2.32 -1.31
CA LEU A 272 -7.80 -3.21 -2.32
C LEU A 272 -6.67 -4.08 -1.76
N GLU A 273 -5.85 -3.48 -0.90
CA GLU A 273 -4.64 -4.06 -0.34
C GLU A 273 -4.03 -3.19 0.78
N GLN A 274 -3.09 -3.79 1.51
CA GLN A 274 -2.22 -3.10 2.45
C GLN A 274 -0.78 -3.05 1.94
N SER A 275 -0.02 -2.08 2.45
CA SER A 275 1.44 -2.00 2.30
C SER A 275 2.07 -1.59 3.64
N TRP A 276 2.74 -2.53 4.31
CA TRP A 276 3.48 -2.32 5.56
C TRP A 276 5.00 -2.31 5.35
N ARG A 277 5.44 -1.59 4.33
CA ARG A 277 6.85 -1.43 3.92
C ARG A 277 7.06 -0.04 3.34
N ILE A 278 8.30 0.41 3.13
CA ILE A 278 8.53 1.62 2.35
C ILE A 278 7.96 1.47 0.93
N GLY A 279 7.32 2.51 0.40
CA GLY A 279 6.60 2.43 -0.87
C GLY A 279 6.49 3.76 -1.61
N GLY A 280 5.71 3.78 -2.70
CA GLY A 280 5.58 4.94 -3.59
C GLY A 280 5.06 6.21 -2.90
N ALA A 281 4.24 6.09 -1.85
CA ALA A 281 3.75 7.23 -1.08
C ALA A 281 4.77 7.78 -0.06
N SER A 282 5.87 7.05 0.21
CA SER A 282 6.76 7.38 1.33
C SER A 282 7.53 8.67 1.18
N GLY A 283 7.75 9.17 -0.05
CA GLY A 283 8.27 10.53 -0.24
C GLY A 283 7.37 11.59 0.40
N ALA A 284 6.06 11.51 0.18
CA ALA A 284 5.09 12.45 0.75
C ALA A 284 4.95 12.28 2.27
N GLU A 285 4.96 11.03 2.76
CA GLU A 285 4.96 10.70 4.19
C GLU A 285 6.14 11.37 4.92
N ILE A 286 7.35 11.22 4.36
CA ILE A 286 8.59 11.76 4.94
C ILE A 286 8.62 13.29 4.88
N ALA A 287 8.20 13.88 3.76
CA ALA A 287 8.09 15.33 3.63
C ALA A 287 7.13 15.92 4.69
N ALA A 288 5.98 15.28 4.91
CA ALA A 288 5.05 15.67 5.97
C ALA A 288 5.64 15.51 7.38
N LEU A 289 6.29 14.36 7.66
CA LEU A 289 6.95 14.13 8.94
C LEU A 289 8.03 15.19 9.25
N ARG A 290 8.85 15.55 8.27
CA ARG A 290 9.88 16.60 8.42
C ARG A 290 9.25 17.96 8.70
N ALA A 291 8.13 18.29 8.04
CA ALA A 291 7.39 19.50 8.33
C ALA A 291 6.87 19.52 9.78
N PHE A 292 6.19 18.46 10.22
CA PHE A 292 5.69 18.34 11.60
C PHE A 292 6.82 18.32 12.65
N ALA A 293 8.00 17.78 12.32
CA ALA A 293 9.14 17.75 13.25
C ALA A 293 9.82 19.12 13.40
N GLY A 294 9.62 20.03 12.45
CA GLY A 294 10.17 21.38 12.46
C GLY A 294 9.25 22.44 13.08
N ASP A 295 7.97 22.14 13.28
CA ASP A 295 6.98 23.08 13.79
C ASP A 295 5.87 22.33 14.54
N ASP A 296 5.90 22.39 15.87
CA ASP A 296 4.97 21.67 16.77
C ASP A 296 3.53 22.18 16.69
N ASP A 297 3.31 23.41 16.20
CA ASP A 297 1.98 24.03 16.09
C ASP A 297 1.25 23.61 14.80
N LEU A 298 1.94 22.93 13.88
CA LEU A 298 1.30 22.35 12.70
C LEU A 298 0.29 21.25 13.06
N ARG A 299 -0.90 21.39 12.48
CA ARG A 299 -2.00 20.42 12.58
C ARG A 299 -2.17 19.61 11.31
N PHE A 300 -2.12 20.27 10.16
CA PHE A 300 -2.23 19.62 8.87
C PHE A 300 -1.10 20.03 7.93
N VAL A 301 -0.68 19.08 7.11
CA VAL A 301 0.27 19.29 6.02
C VAL A 301 -0.29 18.63 4.78
N VAL A 302 -0.29 19.34 3.65
CA VAL A 302 -0.50 18.69 2.35
C VAL A 302 0.87 18.43 1.74
N ALA A 303 1.16 17.17 1.46
CA ALA A 303 2.40 16.75 0.83
C ALA A 303 2.11 15.85 -0.36
N SER A 304 2.91 15.97 -1.42
CA SER A 304 2.83 15.08 -2.57
C SER A 304 4.17 14.45 -2.89
N CYS A 305 4.12 13.30 -3.56
CA CYS A 305 5.26 12.67 -4.20
C CYS A 305 4.93 12.38 -5.65
N HIS A 306 5.95 12.35 -6.49
CA HIS A 306 5.81 12.24 -7.94
C HIS A 306 6.83 11.26 -8.48
N GLU A 307 6.41 10.43 -9.45
CA GLU A 307 7.27 9.62 -10.31
C GLU A 307 7.09 10.10 -11.75
N VAL A 308 8.14 10.69 -12.32
CA VAL A 308 8.12 11.26 -13.66
C VAL A 308 9.04 10.45 -14.56
N TYR A 309 8.44 9.71 -15.48
CA TYR A 309 9.16 8.91 -16.47
C TYR A 309 9.56 9.76 -17.66
N GLY A 310 10.72 9.42 -18.24
CA GLY A 310 11.30 10.11 -19.37
C GLY A 310 12.06 11.35 -18.95
N ARG A 311 12.46 12.15 -19.95
CA ARG A 311 13.17 13.40 -19.69
C ARG A 311 12.19 14.45 -19.19
N ALA A 312 12.14 14.62 -17.87
CA ALA A 312 11.30 15.61 -17.21
C ALA A 312 11.85 17.04 -17.40
N GLU A 313 10.96 18.03 -17.32
CA GLU A 313 11.36 19.37 -16.88
C GLU A 313 11.91 19.26 -15.45
N SER A 314 12.82 20.18 -15.08
CA SER A 314 13.38 20.19 -13.74
C SER A 314 12.27 20.20 -12.68
N PRO A 315 12.36 19.36 -11.63
CA PRO A 315 11.42 19.43 -10.50
C PRO A 315 11.34 20.86 -9.92
N PRO A 316 10.23 21.21 -9.24
CA PRO A 316 10.14 22.47 -8.51
C PRO A 316 11.35 22.70 -7.60
N GLU A 317 11.76 23.96 -7.42
CA GLU A 317 12.97 24.29 -6.65
C GLU A 317 12.87 23.79 -5.19
N GLU A 318 11.67 23.79 -4.62
CA GLU A 318 11.40 23.34 -3.25
C GLU A 318 11.20 21.81 -3.13
N ALA A 319 11.35 21.06 -4.22
CA ALA A 319 11.16 19.62 -4.21
C ALA A 319 12.33 18.87 -3.57
N ASP A 320 12.02 17.96 -2.66
CA ASP A 320 12.98 16.97 -2.15
C ASP A 320 13.14 15.85 -3.21
N VAL A 321 14.15 15.98 -4.08
CA VAL A 321 14.49 14.96 -5.08
C VAL A 321 15.25 13.80 -4.42
N TYR A 322 14.72 12.59 -4.51
CA TYR A 322 15.32 11.38 -3.92
C TYR A 322 15.71 10.32 -4.95
N TYR A 323 15.40 10.57 -6.23
CA TYR A 323 15.93 9.81 -7.36
C TYR A 323 15.91 10.67 -8.63
N ASP A 324 17.00 10.68 -9.37
CA ASP A 324 17.08 11.31 -10.69
C ASP A 324 18.22 10.64 -11.48
N ALA A 325 17.87 9.66 -12.31
CA ALA A 325 18.83 8.91 -13.12
C ALA A 325 18.13 8.08 -14.20
N ASP A 326 18.95 7.58 -15.14
CA ASP A 326 18.56 6.50 -16.04
C ASP A 326 18.64 5.15 -15.30
N ASP A 327 17.48 4.50 -15.17
CA ASP A 327 17.36 3.17 -14.58
C ASP A 327 17.45 2.07 -15.66
N PRO A 328 18.20 0.98 -15.44
CA PRO A 328 18.33 -0.09 -16.42
C PRO A 328 17.03 -0.86 -16.72
N GLU A 329 16.02 -0.82 -15.84
CA GLU A 329 14.76 -1.54 -16.01
C GLU A 329 13.65 -0.63 -16.51
N VAL A 330 13.56 0.59 -15.98
CA VAL A 330 12.44 1.51 -16.28
C VAL A 330 12.85 2.75 -17.07
N GLY A 331 14.11 2.90 -17.46
CA GLY A 331 14.65 4.04 -18.20
C GLY A 331 14.79 5.31 -17.34
N THR A 332 14.86 6.46 -17.99
CA THR A 332 14.97 7.75 -17.29
C THR A 332 13.77 7.97 -16.36
N LEU A 333 14.05 8.27 -15.10
CA LEU A 333 13.05 8.46 -14.06
C LEU A 333 13.52 9.49 -13.03
N THR A 334 12.63 10.40 -12.68
CA THR A 334 12.82 11.35 -11.58
C THR A 334 11.76 11.11 -10.53
N LYS A 335 12.16 11.04 -9.25
CA LYS A 335 11.25 10.94 -8.11
C LYS A 335 11.53 12.03 -7.09
N TYR A 336 10.48 12.72 -6.68
CA TYR A 336 10.58 13.81 -5.73
C TYR A 336 9.33 13.93 -4.86
N ALA A 337 9.45 14.69 -3.77
CA ALA A 337 8.34 15.03 -2.89
C ALA A 337 8.29 16.55 -2.63
N LEU A 338 7.11 17.05 -2.29
CA LEU A 338 6.87 18.47 -2.04
C LEU A 338 5.90 18.64 -0.87
N VAL A 339 6.15 19.63 -0.02
CA VAL A 339 5.14 20.15 0.91
C VAL A 339 4.41 21.30 0.24
N GLU A 340 3.15 21.08 -0.11
CA GLU A 340 2.32 22.04 -0.83
C GLU A 340 1.69 23.09 0.09
N SER A 341 1.27 22.69 1.29
CA SER A 341 0.67 23.60 2.25
C SER A 341 0.81 23.11 3.69
N ARG A 342 0.69 24.07 4.61
CA ARG A 342 0.81 23.90 6.06
C ARG A 342 -0.35 24.61 6.73
N SER A 343 -0.94 24.00 7.74
CA SER A 343 -2.03 24.59 8.53
C SER A 343 -1.77 24.42 10.01
N HIS A 344 -1.82 25.53 10.75
CA HIS A 344 -1.62 25.62 12.19
C HIS A 344 -2.93 25.46 12.96
N ALA A 345 -2.84 25.23 14.26
CA ALA A 345 -4.00 25.40 15.13
C ALA A 345 -4.44 26.87 15.14
N GLU A 346 -5.76 27.11 15.11
CA GLU A 346 -6.32 28.42 15.49
C GLU A 346 -6.19 28.66 17.00
#